data_AF-A0A2K8PBG2-F1
#
_entry.id   AF-A0A2K8PBG2-F1
#
_cell.length_a   1.000
_cell.length_b   1.000
_cell.length_c   1.000
_cell.angle_alpha   90.00
_cell.angle_beta   90.00
_cell.angle_gamma   90.00
#
_symmetry.space_group_name_H-M   'P 1'
#
loop_
_entity.id
_entity.type
_entity.pdbx_description
1 polymer ?
#
loop_
_entity_poly.entity_id
_entity_poly.type
_entity_poly.pdbx_seq_one_letter_code
_entity_poly.pdbx_strand_id
1 'polypeptide(L)'
;MPIELDFPEFPFEEAPGLIGCRQEPWNGVLVVVDHIPFTTGDKVTFDVTVCGDTDGQSVAAQTQGVVNVTADTTSVSYTIPWEGVLDAVTEGSIIASYCRTPVDGSTPSTSQEAIVRYSRQQSGGTVCGPDS
;
A
#
# COMPACT_ATOMS: atom_id res chain seq x y z
N MET A 1 6.71 14.84 21.87
CA MET A 1 6.07 15.40 20.66
C MET A 1 5.49 14.23 19.89
N PRO A 2 4.25 14.30 19.36
CA PRO A 2 3.76 13.28 18.44
C PRO A 2 4.69 13.26 17.21
N ILE A 3 5.06 12.07 16.75
CA ILE A 3 5.77 11.92 15.48
C ILE A 3 4.72 12.15 14.40
N GLU A 4 4.92 13.19 13.58
CA GLU A 4 4.13 13.38 12.36
C GLU A 4 4.48 12.23 11.42
N LEU A 5 3.48 11.40 11.12
CA LEU A 5 3.63 10.27 10.22
C LEU A 5 3.50 10.77 8.79
N ASP A 6 4.47 10.42 7.95
CA ASP A 6 4.42 10.70 6.52
C ASP A 6 3.39 9.78 5.82
N PHE A 7 3.07 10.08 4.56
CA PHE A 7 2.19 9.26 3.73
C PHE A 7 2.90 7.94 3.35
N PRO A 8 2.16 6.83 3.19
CA PRO A 8 2.75 5.64 2.57
C PRO A 8 3.06 5.89 1.09
N GLU A 9 4.17 5.35 0.63
CA GLU A 9 4.68 5.50 -0.73
C GLU A 9 4.50 4.22 -1.54
N PHE A 10 4.33 4.40 -2.85
CA PHE A 10 4.29 3.33 -3.84
C PHE A 10 5.58 3.37 -4.67
N PRO A 11 6.67 2.69 -4.25
CA PRO A 11 8.02 2.90 -4.81
C PRO A 11 8.16 2.54 -6.29
N PHE A 12 7.19 1.82 -6.83
CA PHE A 12 7.17 1.37 -8.20
C PHE A 12 6.14 2.12 -9.06
N GLU A 13 5.50 3.17 -8.53
CA GLU A 13 4.61 4.01 -9.32
C GLU A 13 5.37 4.65 -10.50
N GLU A 14 4.80 4.58 -11.70
CA GLU A 14 5.30 5.30 -12.85
C GLU A 14 4.72 6.72 -12.84
N ALA A 15 5.54 7.73 -13.12
CA ALA A 15 5.05 9.09 -13.26
C ALA A 15 4.02 9.20 -14.40
N PRO A 16 2.80 9.75 -14.18
CA PRO A 16 2.35 10.47 -12.99
C PRO A 16 1.44 9.64 -12.06
N GLY A 17 2.01 8.82 -11.16
CA GLY A 17 1.29 8.13 -10.10
C GLY A 17 0.44 6.95 -10.57
N LEU A 18 0.97 6.10 -11.46
CA LEU A 18 0.30 4.92 -11.98
C LEU A 18 1.09 3.65 -11.65
N ILE A 19 0.42 2.70 -11.00
CA ILE A 19 0.83 1.31 -10.95
C ILE A 19 0.24 0.59 -12.17
N GLY A 20 1.12 0.23 -13.09
CA GLY A 20 0.80 -0.37 -14.37
C GLY A 20 1.61 -1.63 -14.66
N CYS A 21 1.26 -2.34 -15.75
CA CYS A 21 1.77 -3.69 -16.05
C CYS A 21 3.29 -3.88 -16.13
N ARG A 22 4.07 -2.80 -16.07
CA ARG A 22 5.52 -2.82 -16.11
C ARG A 22 6.17 -3.22 -14.77
N GLN A 23 5.40 -3.31 -13.69
CA GLN A 23 5.88 -3.85 -12.42
C GLN A 23 5.99 -5.38 -12.46
N GLU A 24 7.01 -5.91 -13.12
CA GLU A 24 7.31 -7.35 -13.09
C GLU A 24 8.28 -7.71 -11.96
N PRO A 25 8.06 -8.81 -11.22
CA PRO A 25 6.89 -9.70 -11.26
C PRO A 25 5.67 -9.11 -10.53
N TRP A 26 4.47 -9.38 -11.07
CA TRP A 26 3.17 -8.98 -10.51
C TRP A 26 2.76 -9.84 -9.31
N ASN A 27 3.56 -9.84 -8.25
CA ASN A 27 3.33 -10.62 -7.02
C ASN A 27 2.55 -9.84 -5.93
N GLY A 28 1.92 -8.73 -6.32
CA GLY A 28 1.29 -7.78 -5.42
C GLY A 28 1.86 -6.37 -5.60
N VAL A 29 1.27 -5.42 -4.89
CA VAL A 29 1.69 -4.01 -4.93
C VAL A 29 2.41 -3.70 -3.62
N LEU A 30 3.66 -3.25 -3.71
CA LEU A 30 4.43 -2.86 -2.53
C LEU A 30 4.02 -1.46 -2.08
N VAL A 31 3.74 -1.34 -0.78
CA VAL A 31 3.54 -0.07 -0.07
C VAL A 31 4.67 0.05 0.95
N VAL A 32 5.32 1.21 1.00
CA VAL A 32 6.46 1.46 1.88
C VAL A 32 6.20 2.70 2.72
N VAL A 33 6.58 2.64 3.99
CA VAL A 33 6.75 3.82 4.82
C VAL A 33 8.25 3.96 5.07
N ASP A 34 8.85 5.05 4.61
CA ASP A 34 10.28 5.32 4.79
C ASP A 34 10.49 6.58 5.64
N HIS A 35 11.72 6.80 6.08
CA HIS A 35 12.16 7.97 6.84
C HIS A 35 11.48 8.18 8.21
N ILE A 36 10.76 7.18 8.73
CA ILE A 36 10.14 7.19 10.06
C ILE A 36 10.91 6.26 11.01
N PRO A 37 11.41 6.73 12.16
CA PRO A 37 12.11 5.87 13.11
C PRO A 37 11.12 4.94 13.83
N PHE A 38 11.22 3.64 13.57
CA PHE A 38 10.50 2.56 14.23
C PHE A 38 11.41 1.81 15.21
N THR A 39 10.82 1.41 16.33
CA THR A 39 11.52 0.66 17.38
C THR A 39 11.11 -0.81 17.34
N THR A 40 12.05 -1.69 17.70
CA THR A 40 11.78 -3.11 17.90
C THR A 40 10.56 -3.33 18.81
N GLY A 41 9.59 -4.08 18.31
CA GLY A 41 8.33 -4.39 18.97
C GLY A 41 7.16 -3.48 18.57
N ASP A 42 7.41 -2.38 17.85
CA ASP A 42 6.35 -1.57 17.27
C ASP A 42 5.51 -2.40 16.30
N LYS A 43 4.23 -2.07 16.19
CA LYS A 43 3.33 -2.66 15.19
C LYS A 43 2.92 -1.60 14.19
N VAL A 44 3.02 -1.92 12.92
CA VAL A 44 2.55 -1.08 11.81
C VAL A 44 1.42 -1.82 11.11
N THR A 45 0.23 -1.25 11.17
CA THR A 45 -0.96 -1.77 10.50
C THR A 45 -1.20 -0.96 9.23
N PHE A 46 -1.18 -1.60 8.08
CA PHE A 46 -1.53 -0.99 6.79
C PHE A 46 -3.00 -1.25 6.50
N ASP A 47 -3.74 -0.19 6.22
CA ASP A 47 -5.13 -0.23 5.79
C ASP A 47 -5.19 0.13 4.32
N VAL A 48 -5.66 -0.81 3.49
CA VAL A 48 -5.63 -0.70 2.03
C VAL A 48 -7.03 -0.89 1.47
N THR A 49 -7.44 0.03 0.62
CA THR A 49 -8.68 -0.01 -0.13
C THR A 49 -8.38 0.04 -1.63
N VAL A 50 -8.91 -0.93 -2.38
CA VAL A 50 -8.88 -0.94 -3.84
C VAL A 50 -10.23 -0.47 -4.34
N CYS A 51 -10.23 0.54 -5.22
CA CYS A 51 -11.43 1.14 -5.78
C CYS A 51 -11.48 0.90 -7.29
N GLY A 52 -12.69 0.69 -7.83
CA GLY A 52 -12.95 0.56 -9.27
C GLY A 52 -13.07 1.88 -10.03
N ASP A 53 -12.80 3.00 -9.36
CA ASP A 53 -12.70 4.34 -9.96
C ASP A 53 -11.38 5.01 -9.56
N THR A 54 -11.08 6.15 -10.17
CA THR A 54 -9.83 6.89 -9.94
C THR A 54 -9.86 7.80 -8.73
N ASP A 55 -11.05 8.10 -8.20
CA ASP A 55 -11.28 9.09 -7.15
C ASP A 55 -11.44 8.44 -5.77
N GLY A 56 -11.44 7.11 -5.71
CA GLY A 56 -11.50 6.34 -4.48
C GLY A 56 -12.90 6.14 -3.90
N GLN A 57 -13.97 6.36 -4.68
CA GLN A 57 -15.34 6.35 -4.16
C GLN A 57 -16.01 4.97 -4.25
N SER A 58 -15.66 4.18 -5.27
CA SER A 58 -16.26 2.88 -5.58
C SER A 58 -15.38 1.75 -5.08
N VAL A 59 -15.50 1.43 -3.79
CA VAL A 59 -14.73 0.34 -3.16
C VAL A 59 -15.03 -1.00 -3.83
N ALA A 60 -13.97 -1.70 -4.24
CA ALA A 60 -14.02 -3.04 -4.82
C ALA A 60 -13.48 -4.10 -3.85
N ALA A 61 -12.40 -3.80 -3.14
CA ALA A 61 -11.81 -4.69 -2.14
C ALA A 61 -11.12 -3.92 -1.03
N GLN A 62 -10.96 -4.56 0.13
CA GLN A 62 -10.24 -4.02 1.28
C GLN A 62 -9.38 -5.11 1.90
N THR A 63 -8.21 -4.71 2.42
CA THR A 63 -7.32 -5.61 3.14
C THR A 63 -6.56 -4.84 4.21
N GLN A 64 -6.14 -5.58 5.24
CA GLN A 64 -5.32 -5.05 6.31
C GLN A 64 -4.10 -5.93 6.50
N GLY A 65 -2.93 -5.31 6.54
CA GLY A 65 -1.65 -5.98 6.78
C GLY A 65 -1.06 -5.53 8.11
N VAL A 66 -0.54 -6.46 8.92
CA VAL A 66 0.15 -6.11 10.17
C VAL A 66 1.61 -6.53 10.07
N VAL A 67 2.51 -5.56 10.24
CA VAL A 67 3.95 -5.77 10.29
C VAL A 67 4.43 -5.54 11.71
N ASN A 68 5.05 -6.55 12.31
CA ASN A 68 5.73 -6.42 13.60
C ASN A 68 7.18 -6.04 13.34
N VAL A 69 7.64 -4.93 13.91
CA VAL A 69 9.01 -4.45 13.76
C VAL A 69 9.94 -5.31 14.61
N THR A 70 10.79 -6.11 13.98
CA THR A 70 11.67 -7.07 14.70
C THR A 70 13.05 -6.51 15.03
N ALA A 71 13.41 -5.37 14.45
CA ALA A 71 14.64 -4.64 14.68
C ALA A 71 14.40 -3.15 14.42
N ASP A 72 15.14 -2.27 15.09
CA ASP A 72 15.04 -0.83 14.87
C ASP A 72 15.33 -0.50 13.41
N THR A 73 14.45 0.26 12.78
CA THR A 73 14.48 0.53 11.33
C THR A 73 13.89 1.91 11.04
N THR A 74 14.22 2.45 9.88
CA THR A 74 13.58 3.66 9.34
C THR A 74 12.53 3.35 8.26
N SER A 75 12.39 2.08 7.90
CA SER A 75 11.52 1.65 6.82
C SER A 75 10.74 0.39 7.19
N VAL A 76 9.45 0.39 6.86
CA VAL A 76 8.53 -0.75 6.99
C VAL A 76 7.72 -0.84 5.71
N SER A 77 7.50 -2.06 5.21
CA SER A 77 6.76 -2.28 3.98
C SER A 77 5.73 -3.38 4.12
N TYR A 78 4.71 -3.29 3.27
CA TYR A 78 3.65 -4.28 3.14
C TYR A 78 3.35 -4.52 1.67
N THR A 79 3.26 -5.79 1.28
CA THR A 79 2.85 -6.18 -0.07
C THR A 79 1.35 -6.46 -0.07
N ILE A 80 0.59 -5.63 -0.78
CA ILE A 80 -0.83 -5.83 -1.01
C ILE A 80 -1.02 -7.15 -1.76
N PRO A 81 -1.79 -8.10 -1.23
CA PRO A 81 -1.99 -9.40 -1.85
C PRO A 81 -2.70 -9.27 -3.19
N TRP A 82 -2.40 -10.21 -4.09
CA TRP A 82 -3.06 -10.29 -5.38
C TRP A 82 -4.52 -10.75 -5.25
N GLU A 83 -4.67 -11.98 -4.78
CA GLU A 83 -5.92 -12.73 -4.77
C GLU A 83 -6.96 -12.07 -3.85
N GLY A 84 -8.15 -11.81 -4.42
CA GLY A 84 -9.29 -11.20 -3.74
C GLY A 84 -9.13 -9.72 -3.43
N VAL A 85 -8.05 -9.07 -3.85
CA VAL A 85 -7.77 -7.65 -3.54
C VAL A 85 -7.40 -6.88 -4.80
N LEU A 86 -6.20 -7.12 -5.36
CA LEU A 86 -5.75 -6.43 -6.57
C LEU A 86 -6.38 -6.98 -7.84
N ASP A 87 -6.82 -8.24 -7.82
CA ASP A 87 -7.54 -8.87 -8.93
C ASP A 87 -9.03 -8.50 -9.00
N ALA A 88 -9.56 -7.84 -7.97
CA ALA A 88 -10.95 -7.41 -7.88
C ALA A 88 -11.36 -6.38 -8.94
N VAL A 89 -10.39 -5.64 -9.47
CA VAL A 89 -10.57 -4.67 -10.56
C VAL A 89 -9.49 -4.84 -11.62
N THR A 90 -9.79 -4.40 -12.84
CA THR A 90 -8.80 -4.29 -13.93
C THR A 90 -8.17 -2.90 -13.98
N GLU A 91 -8.91 -1.87 -13.54
CA GLU A 91 -8.46 -0.48 -13.47
C GLU A 91 -9.19 0.24 -12.33
N GLY A 92 -8.53 1.25 -11.76
CA GLY A 92 -9.08 2.11 -10.74
C GLY A 92 -7.99 2.79 -9.92
N SER A 93 -8.09 2.72 -8.60
CA SER A 93 -7.15 3.32 -7.66
C SER A 93 -6.91 2.44 -6.44
N ILE A 94 -5.76 2.65 -5.80
CA ILE A 94 -5.41 2.06 -4.51
C ILE A 94 -5.24 3.20 -3.53
N ILE A 95 -5.98 3.14 -2.42
CA ILE A 95 -5.82 4.03 -1.28
C ILE A 95 -5.13 3.23 -0.18
N ALA A 96 -4.07 3.80 0.39
CA ALA A 96 -3.35 3.21 1.52
C ALA A 96 -3.13 4.24 2.63
N SER A 97 -3.29 3.79 3.87
CA SER A 97 -2.82 4.49 5.07
C SER A 97 -2.18 3.49 6.01
N TYR A 98 -1.52 3.96 7.06
CA TYR A 98 -1.02 3.08 8.10
C TYR A 98 -1.20 3.67 9.50
N CYS A 99 -1.36 2.78 10.47
CA CYS A 99 -1.37 3.08 11.88
C CYS A 99 -0.15 2.47 12.56
N ARG A 100 0.65 3.29 13.26
CA ARG A 100 1.72 2.83 14.14
C ARG A 100 1.17 2.68 15.55
N THR A 101 1.33 1.50 16.13
CA THR A 101 1.12 1.21 17.55
C THR A 101 2.49 1.02 18.22
N PRO A 102 2.96 1.99 19.02
CA PRO A 102 4.24 1.91 19.73
C PRO A 102 4.29 0.76 20.74
N VAL A 103 5.44 0.11 20.86
CA VAL A 103 5.68 -0.98 21.84
C VAL A 103 5.62 -0.50 23.29
N ASP A 104 5.95 0.77 23.52
CA ASP A 104 6.00 1.39 24.85
C ASP A 104 4.61 1.71 25.42
N GLY A 105 3.54 1.40 24.68
CA GLY A 105 2.15 1.65 25.06
C GLY A 105 1.71 3.10 24.87
N SER A 106 2.53 3.95 24.23
CA SER A 106 2.13 5.28 23.81
C SER A 106 0.93 5.22 22.85
N THR A 107 0.20 6.34 22.77
CA THR A 107 -0.97 6.46 21.89
C THR A 107 -0.60 6.13 20.43
N PRO A 108 -1.37 5.26 19.76
CA PRO A 108 -1.18 5.01 18.33
C PRO A 108 -1.32 6.27 17.50
N SER A 109 -0.60 6.34 16.39
CA SER A 109 -0.69 7.42 15.40
C SER A 109 -1.05 6.85 14.04
N THR A 110 -1.86 7.58 13.28
CA THR A 110 -2.30 7.20 11.93
C THR A 110 -1.79 8.22 10.93
N SER A 111 -1.29 7.73 9.79
CA SER A 111 -0.85 8.57 8.68
C SER A 111 -2.04 9.21 7.97
N GLN A 112 -1.74 10.15 7.09
CA GLN A 112 -2.68 10.53 6.05
C GLN A 112 -2.75 9.41 4.97
N GLU A 113 -3.76 9.49 4.11
CA GLU A 113 -3.98 8.55 3.00
C GLU A 113 -3.16 8.93 1.78
N ALA A 114 -2.52 7.95 1.15
CA ALA A 114 -1.98 8.07 -0.20
C ALA A 114 -2.94 7.38 -1.19
N ILE A 115 -3.09 7.98 -2.38
CA ILE A 115 -3.87 7.42 -3.48
C ILE A 115 -2.99 7.31 -4.73
N VAL A 116 -2.99 6.13 -5.34
CA VAL A 116 -2.28 5.87 -6.59
C VAL A 116 -3.24 5.26 -7.62
N ARG A 117 -3.07 5.62 -8.90
CA ARG A 117 -3.84 4.98 -9.97
C ARG A 117 -3.34 3.56 -10.17
N TYR A 118 -4.25 2.68 -10.52
CA TYR A 118 -3.96 1.27 -10.73
C TYR A 118 -4.58 0.80 -12.04
N SER A 119 -3.79 0.17 -12.89
CA SER A 119 -4.29 -0.43 -14.12
C SER A 119 -3.53 -1.69 -14.47
N ARG A 120 -4.27 -2.78 -14.66
CA ARG A 120 -3.78 -4.04 -15.20
C ARG A 120 -3.92 -4.12 -16.71
N GLN A 121 -4.48 -3.09 -17.35
CA GLN A 121 -4.77 -3.13 -18.78
C GLN A 121 -3.58 -2.62 -19.58
N GLN A 122 -3.06 -3.46 -20.49
CA GLN A 122 -2.05 -3.03 -21.47
C GLN A 122 -2.70 -2.40 -22.69
N SER A 123 -1.92 -1.64 -23.47
CA SER A 123 -2.33 -0.98 -24.71
C SER A 123 -2.76 -1.93 -25.86
N GLY A 124 -2.80 -3.24 -25.62
CA GLY A 124 -3.33 -4.27 -26.52
C GLY A 124 -4.57 -5.01 -26.01
N GLY A 125 -5.13 -4.62 -24.85
CA GLY A 125 -6.27 -5.30 -24.23
C GLY A 125 -5.90 -6.53 -23.38
N THR A 126 -4.62 -6.90 -23.33
CA THR A 126 -4.10 -7.91 -22.39
C THR A 126 -4.18 -7.38 -20.96
N VAL A 127 -4.61 -8.24 -20.04
CA VAL A 127 -4.65 -7.95 -18.60
C VAL A 127 -3.44 -8.61 -17.95
N CYS A 128 -2.59 -7.85 -17.26
CA CYS A 128 -1.47 -8.40 -16.52
C CYS A 128 -1.89 -8.98 -15.16
N GLY A 129 -1.10 -9.94 -14.68
CA GLY A 129 -1.26 -10.65 -13.42
C GLY A 129 -0.10 -11.63 -13.19
N PRO A 130 -0.05 -12.31 -12.03
CA PRO A 130 1.05 -13.18 -11.63
C PRO A 130 1.28 -14.38 -12.56
N ASP A 131 0.27 -14.79 -13.33
CA ASP A 131 0.33 -15.92 -14.27
C ASP A 131 0.41 -15.51 -15.76
N SER A 132 0.61 -14.22 -16.06
CA SER A 132 0.58 -13.68 -17.43
C SER A 132 1.92 -13.67 -18.15
#